data_AF-A0A7J0DV94-F1
#
_entry.id   AF-A0A7J0DV94-F1
#
_cell.length_a   1.000
_cell.length_b   1.000
_cell.length_c   1.000
_cell.angle_alpha   90.00
_cell.angle_beta   90.00
_cell.angle_gamma   90.00
#
_symmetry.space_group_name_H-M   'P 1'
#
loop_
_entity.id
_entity.type
_entity.pdbx_description
1 polymer ?
#
loop_
_entity_poly.entity_id
_entity_poly.type
_entity_poly.pdbx_seq_one_letter_code
_entity_poly.pdbx_strand_id
1 'polypeptide(L)'
;MCGSRFMGLVDFQSISSSLCIIKFSASSYRPCCHSFQRNQWRVTCMASTVQVKVTGDSFIRPHLRKLSPYQPILPFEVFEALGSMKFPYVYPDPESRRLRAALAQDSGLESEYILAGCGADELIDLIMRCVLDPDDKIVDCPPTFTMYEFDAAVNGALVVKVPRKSDFSLDVEVIVEVVEQEKPKCIFLTSPNNPDGR
;
A
#
# COMPACT_ATOMS: atom_id res chain seq x y z
N MET A 1 19.98 37.60 -20.39
CA MET A 1 19.16 38.56 -19.62
C MET A 1 19.03 38.04 -18.20
N CYS A 2 19.13 38.96 -17.24
CA CYS A 2 19.26 38.73 -15.81
C CYS A 2 18.09 37.91 -15.24
N GLY A 3 18.38 36.86 -14.47
CA GLY A 3 17.37 36.05 -13.78
C GLY A 3 17.89 35.63 -12.41
N SER A 4 17.72 36.50 -11.42
CA SER A 4 17.96 36.24 -10.00
C SER A 4 17.19 34.99 -9.56
N ARG A 5 17.84 33.96 -9.00
CA ARG A 5 17.12 32.87 -8.31
C ARG A 5 17.65 32.65 -6.90
N PHE A 6 16.69 32.71 -5.98
CA PHE A 6 16.78 32.45 -4.55
C PHE A 6 17.03 30.96 -4.29
N MET A 7 17.74 30.64 -3.21
CA MET A 7 17.87 29.28 -2.68
C MET A 7 17.27 29.25 -1.27
N GLY A 8 16.25 28.41 -1.08
CA GLY A 8 15.77 28.00 0.23
C GLY A 8 16.44 26.69 0.63
N LEU A 9 16.88 26.60 1.87
CA LEU A 9 17.50 25.42 2.46
C LEU A 9 16.50 24.85 3.47
N VAL A 10 16.13 23.58 3.34
CA VAL A 10 15.32 22.87 4.34
C VAL A 10 16.24 21.89 5.06
N ASP A 11 16.49 22.17 6.32
CA ASP A 11 17.26 21.33 7.23
C ASP A 11 16.30 20.36 7.92
N PHE A 12 16.53 19.05 7.80
CA PHE A 12 15.66 17.99 8.32
C PHE A 12 16.08 17.49 9.71
N GLN A 13 16.94 18.21 10.43
CA GLN A 13 17.35 17.81 11.80
C GLN A 13 17.05 18.82 12.90
N SER A 14 16.21 19.83 12.65
CA SER A 14 15.74 20.73 13.72
C SER A 14 14.36 21.31 13.40
N ILE A 15 13.45 21.30 14.37
CA ILE A 15 12.04 21.78 14.29
C ILE A 15 11.96 23.33 14.17
N SER A 16 13.01 23.98 13.66
CA SER A 16 13.03 25.42 13.43
C SER A 16 13.65 25.72 12.07
N SER A 17 12.81 25.84 11.05
CA SER A 17 13.20 26.23 9.69
C SER A 17 13.57 27.71 9.64
N SER A 18 14.87 28.01 9.57
CA SER A 18 15.39 29.35 9.23
C SER A 18 16.06 29.32 7.85
N LEU A 19 15.46 30.03 6.87
CA LEU A 19 16.02 30.18 5.53
C LEU A 19 17.21 31.15 5.56
N CYS A 20 18.40 30.69 5.18
CA CYS A 20 19.58 31.55 4.99
C CYS A 20 19.85 31.73 3.48
N ILE A 21 19.69 32.96 2.97
CA ILE A 21 19.91 33.30 1.55
C ILE A 21 21.30 33.93 1.40
N ILE A 22 22.20 33.24 0.70
CA ILE A 22 23.54 33.76 0.35
C ILE A 22 23.52 34.20 -1.13
N LYS A 23 23.84 35.48 -1.39
CA LYS A 23 23.99 36.03 -2.75
C LYS A 23 25.44 35.87 -3.23
N PHE A 24 25.64 35.28 -4.40
CA PHE A 24 26.93 35.27 -5.11
C PHE A 24 26.91 36.17 -6.35
N SER A 25 28.00 36.91 -6.58
CA SER A 25 28.22 37.76 -7.76
C SER A 25 29.06 37.01 -8.82
N ALA A 26 28.59 37.03 -10.07
CA ALA A 26 29.03 36.18 -11.17
C ALA A 26 30.22 36.74 -11.98
N SER A 27 31.27 37.26 -11.34
CA SER A 27 32.35 37.97 -12.08
C SER A 27 33.79 37.53 -11.76
N SER A 28 34.04 36.32 -11.24
CA SER A 28 35.41 35.76 -11.17
C SER A 28 35.43 34.23 -11.06
N TYR A 29 35.48 33.54 -12.20
CA TYR A 29 35.93 32.14 -12.26
C TYR A 29 37.45 32.13 -12.48
N ARG A 30 38.23 32.02 -11.40
CA ARG A 30 39.62 31.52 -11.47
C ARG A 30 39.85 30.55 -10.32
N PRO A 31 40.31 29.32 -10.57
CA PRO A 31 40.78 28.44 -9.51
C PRO A 31 42.19 28.90 -9.11
N CYS A 32 42.31 29.65 -8.03
CA CYS A 32 43.61 29.93 -7.41
C CYS A 32 43.69 29.19 -6.07
N CYS A 33 44.47 28.11 -6.03
CA CYS A 33 44.90 27.49 -4.79
C CYS A 33 45.89 28.43 -4.09
N HIS A 34 45.46 29.17 -3.05
CA HIS A 34 46.36 29.93 -2.17
C HIS A 34 46.02 29.66 -0.69
N SER A 35 47.06 29.71 0.12
CA SER A 35 47.21 29.11 1.44
C SER A 35 46.51 29.86 2.59
N PHE A 36 46.21 29.06 3.61
CA PHE A 36 46.05 29.32 5.04
C PHE A 36 46.21 30.76 5.55
N GLN A 37 45.10 31.35 6.04
CA GLN A 37 45.10 32.41 7.05
C GLN A 37 43.96 32.21 8.07
N ARG A 38 44.23 32.66 9.30
CA ARG A 38 43.62 32.35 10.61
C ARG A 38 42.10 32.57 10.72
N ASN A 39 41.47 31.65 11.48
CA ASN A 39 40.22 31.79 12.26
C ASN A 39 38.88 32.09 11.56
N GLN A 40 38.65 31.57 10.35
CA GLN A 40 37.30 31.38 9.83
C GLN A 40 37.15 30.00 9.18
N TRP A 41 36.15 29.22 9.60
CA TRP A 41 35.75 28.00 8.91
C TRP A 41 35.08 28.39 7.58
N ARG A 42 35.80 28.27 6.46
CA ARG A 42 35.18 28.31 5.13
C ARG A 42 34.71 26.91 4.78
N VAL A 43 33.40 26.70 4.78
CA VAL A 43 32.79 25.53 4.12
C VAL A 43 32.68 25.87 2.64
N THR A 44 33.50 25.23 1.81
CA THR A 44 33.41 25.35 0.34
C THR A 44 32.50 24.24 -0.16
N CYS A 45 31.20 24.53 -0.36
CA CYS A 45 30.29 23.60 -1.01
C CYS A 45 30.54 23.61 -2.52
N MET A 46 31.16 22.55 -3.04
CA MET A 46 31.22 22.28 -4.48
C MET A 46 29.87 21.71 -4.92
N ALA A 47 28.89 22.58 -5.20
CA ALA A 47 27.63 22.15 -5.79
C ALA A 47 27.87 21.85 -7.28
N SER A 48 28.12 20.57 -7.60
CA SER A 48 28.05 20.09 -8.97
C SER A 48 26.59 19.77 -9.29
N THR A 49 25.93 20.65 -10.05
CA THR A 49 24.58 20.36 -10.54
C THR A 49 24.72 19.45 -11.75
N VAL A 50 24.56 18.14 -11.54
CA VAL A 50 24.43 17.20 -12.65
C VAL A 50 23.03 17.33 -13.22
N GLN A 51 22.91 17.81 -14.45
CA GLN A 51 21.65 17.73 -15.19
C GLN A 51 21.37 16.25 -15.51
N VAL A 52 20.57 15.60 -14.68
CA VAL A 52 20.06 14.26 -14.97
C VAL A 52 18.89 14.42 -15.92
N LYS A 53 19.02 13.84 -17.12
CA LYS A 53 17.93 13.79 -18.10
C LYS A 53 16.91 12.74 -17.62
N VAL A 54 15.89 13.20 -16.93
CA VAL A 54 14.82 12.37 -16.38
C VAL A 54 13.91 11.94 -17.54
N THR A 55 13.89 10.65 -17.86
CA THR A 55 12.91 10.03 -18.77
C THR A 55 11.70 9.53 -17.96
N GLY A 56 10.54 9.34 -18.58
CA GLY A 56 9.32 8.91 -17.84
C GLY A 56 9.50 7.62 -17.03
N ASP A 57 10.36 6.71 -17.51
CA ASP A 57 10.69 5.44 -16.85
C ASP A 57 11.77 5.56 -15.78
N SER A 58 12.48 6.69 -15.70
CA SER A 58 13.59 6.87 -14.75
C SER A 58 13.17 6.79 -13.29
N PHE A 59 11.88 7.02 -13.00
CA PHE A 59 11.26 6.86 -11.68
C PHE A 59 10.90 5.40 -11.35
N ILE A 60 10.89 4.50 -12.35
CA ILE A 60 10.53 3.10 -12.16
C ILE A 60 11.75 2.34 -11.64
N ARG A 61 11.58 1.61 -10.54
CA ARG A 61 12.64 0.76 -9.95
C ARG A 61 13.17 -0.22 -11.01
N PRO A 62 14.50 -0.43 -11.15
CA PRO A 62 15.05 -1.24 -12.24
C PRO A 62 14.51 -2.67 -12.35
N HIS A 63 14.15 -3.30 -11.23
CA HIS A 63 13.55 -4.64 -11.24
C HIS A 63 12.11 -4.63 -11.77
N LEU A 64 11.32 -3.58 -11.50
CA LEU A 64 9.95 -3.46 -12.01
C LEU A 64 9.91 -3.27 -13.52
N ARG A 65 10.95 -2.67 -14.12
CA ARG A 65 11.06 -2.52 -15.59
C ARG A 65 11.21 -3.85 -16.32
N LYS A 66 11.66 -4.90 -15.62
CA LYS A 66 11.83 -6.25 -16.17
C LYS A 66 10.59 -7.12 -15.99
N LEU A 67 9.63 -6.69 -15.16
CA LEU A 67 8.38 -7.39 -15.01
C LEU A 67 7.51 -7.12 -16.24
N SER A 68 6.86 -8.15 -16.74
CA SER A 68 5.76 -7.97 -17.68
C SER A 68 4.67 -7.16 -16.97
N PRO A 69 4.15 -6.09 -17.60
CA PRO A 69 2.97 -5.41 -17.08
C PRO A 69 1.88 -6.44 -16.83
N TYR A 70 1.22 -6.35 -15.68
CA TYR A 70 0.05 -7.17 -15.42
C TYR A 70 -0.98 -6.86 -16.51
N GLN A 71 -1.24 -7.84 -17.37
CA GLN A 71 -2.38 -7.81 -18.26
C GLN A 71 -3.52 -8.45 -17.48
N PRO A 72 -4.55 -7.69 -17.08
CA PRO A 72 -5.74 -8.34 -16.56
C PRO A 72 -6.20 -9.31 -17.64
N ILE A 73 -6.40 -10.57 -17.26
CA ILE A 73 -7.05 -11.54 -18.13
C ILE A 73 -8.50 -11.08 -18.19
N LEU A 74 -8.77 -10.13 -19.08
CA LEU A 74 -10.12 -9.78 -19.49
C LEU A 74 -10.30 -10.51 -20.82
N PRO A 75 -10.98 -11.68 -20.81
CA PRO A 75 -11.40 -12.33 -22.02
C PRO A 75 -12.07 -11.32 -22.95
N PHE A 76 -11.95 -11.49 -24.26
CA PHE A 76 -12.58 -10.60 -25.25
C PHE A 76 -14.08 -10.41 -24.95
N GLU A 77 -14.71 -11.46 -24.44
CA GLU A 77 -16.09 -11.55 -23.98
C GLU A 77 -16.42 -10.52 -22.89
N VAL A 78 -15.49 -10.21 -21.99
CA VAL A 78 -15.72 -9.20 -20.93
C VAL A 78 -15.73 -7.80 -21.51
N PHE A 79 -14.80 -7.49 -22.43
CA PHE A 79 -14.79 -6.19 -23.12
C PHE A 79 -16.03 -6.01 -23.99
N GLU A 80 -16.46 -7.07 -24.69
CA GLU A 80 -17.70 -7.06 -25.47
C GLU A 80 -18.93 -6.84 -24.57
N ALA A 81 -19.02 -7.52 -23.44
CA ALA A 81 -20.10 -7.34 -22.48
C ALA A 81 -20.15 -5.92 -21.91
N LEU A 82 -19.00 -5.33 -21.59
CA LEU A 82 -18.89 -3.94 -21.14
C LEU A 82 -19.28 -2.96 -22.26
N GLY A 83 -18.80 -3.20 -23.49
CA GLY A 83 -19.09 -2.34 -24.65
C GLY A 83 -20.54 -2.41 -25.13
N SER A 84 -21.23 -3.52 -24.86
CA SER A 84 -22.64 -3.74 -25.22
C SER A 84 -23.63 -3.45 -24.07
N MET A 85 -23.13 -2.97 -22.92
CA MET A 85 -23.95 -2.70 -21.75
C MET A 85 -25.05 -1.67 -22.07
N LYS A 86 -26.31 -2.07 -21.87
CA LYS A 86 -27.47 -1.19 -22.03
C LYS A 86 -27.72 -0.42 -20.74
N PHE A 87 -27.93 0.88 -20.87
CA PHE A 87 -28.34 1.77 -19.77
C PHE A 87 -27.36 1.84 -18.57
N PRO A 88 -26.06 2.13 -18.78
CA PRO A 88 -25.07 2.19 -17.69
C PRO A 88 -25.33 3.29 -16.65
N TYR A 89 -26.23 4.23 -16.95
CA TYR A 89 -26.66 5.30 -16.04
C TYR A 89 -27.78 4.88 -15.07
N VAL A 90 -28.34 3.67 -15.24
CA VAL A 90 -29.35 3.11 -14.34
C VAL A 90 -28.64 2.32 -13.25
N TYR A 91 -29.08 2.48 -12.00
CA TYR A 91 -28.53 1.70 -10.89
C TYR A 91 -28.63 0.19 -11.17
N PRO A 92 -27.60 -0.59 -10.80
CA PRO A 92 -27.60 -2.03 -10.99
C PRO A 92 -28.65 -2.71 -10.12
N ASP A 93 -28.90 -3.99 -10.39
CA ASP A 93 -29.72 -4.84 -9.52
C ASP A 93 -29.16 -4.85 -8.09
N PRO A 94 -29.86 -4.30 -7.09
CA PRO A 94 -29.33 -4.17 -5.73
C PRO A 94 -29.04 -5.51 -5.06
N GLU A 95 -29.68 -6.59 -5.53
CA GLU A 95 -29.49 -7.95 -4.99
C GLU A 95 -28.43 -8.75 -5.76
N SER A 96 -27.89 -8.21 -6.86
CA SER A 96 -26.93 -8.89 -7.74
C SER A 96 -27.39 -10.29 -8.18
N ARG A 97 -28.69 -10.50 -8.45
CA ARG A 97 -29.29 -11.83 -8.64
C ARG A 97 -28.65 -12.61 -9.77
N ARG A 98 -28.40 -11.95 -10.91
CA ARG A 98 -27.77 -12.59 -12.07
C ARG A 98 -26.34 -13.05 -11.77
N LEU A 99 -25.57 -12.26 -11.03
CA LEU A 99 -24.21 -12.61 -10.63
C LEU A 99 -24.22 -13.77 -9.63
N ARG A 100 -25.06 -13.68 -8.59
CA ARG A 100 -25.21 -14.74 -7.59
C ARG A 100 -25.65 -16.07 -8.20
N ALA A 101 -26.59 -16.05 -9.14
CA ALA A 101 -27.01 -17.26 -9.85
C ALA A 101 -25.88 -17.89 -10.68
N ALA A 102 -25.04 -17.08 -11.35
CA ALA A 102 -23.90 -17.59 -12.10
C ALA A 102 -22.82 -18.18 -11.18
N LEU A 103 -22.52 -17.50 -10.06
CA LEU A 103 -21.57 -17.99 -9.04
C LEU A 103 -22.08 -19.25 -8.33
N ALA A 104 -23.38 -19.36 -8.08
CA ALA A 104 -24.02 -20.55 -7.53
C ALA A 104 -23.78 -21.77 -8.43
N GLN A 105 -23.96 -21.60 -9.75
CA GLN A 105 -23.70 -22.65 -10.72
C GLN A 105 -22.22 -23.07 -10.76
N ASP A 106 -21.29 -22.11 -10.69
CA ASP A 106 -19.84 -22.36 -10.74
C ASP A 106 -19.32 -23.04 -9.47
N SER A 107 -19.78 -22.58 -8.30
CA SER A 107 -19.33 -23.06 -7.00
C SER A 107 -20.08 -24.32 -6.49
N GLY A 108 -21.25 -24.62 -7.04
CA GLY A 108 -22.14 -25.68 -6.55
C GLY A 108 -22.89 -25.33 -5.25
N LEU A 109 -22.91 -24.05 -4.86
CA LEU A 109 -23.64 -23.54 -3.70
C LEU A 109 -24.98 -22.93 -4.11
N GLU A 110 -25.97 -22.93 -3.20
CA GLU A 110 -27.21 -22.19 -3.40
C GLU A 110 -26.98 -20.68 -3.33
N SER A 111 -27.77 -19.90 -4.07
CA SER A 111 -27.56 -18.47 -4.23
C SER A 111 -27.65 -17.70 -2.90
N GLU A 112 -28.43 -18.21 -1.96
CA GLU A 112 -28.65 -17.69 -0.60
C GLU A 112 -27.37 -17.70 0.25
N TYR A 113 -26.40 -18.54 -0.08
CA TYR A 113 -25.09 -18.61 0.59
C TYR A 113 -24.04 -17.66 -0.03
N ILE A 114 -24.39 -16.90 -1.07
CA ILE A 114 -23.46 -16.04 -1.79
C ILE A 114 -23.85 -14.58 -1.59
N LEU A 115 -22.92 -13.78 -1.06
CA LEU A 115 -23.03 -12.32 -0.99
C LEU A 115 -22.07 -11.69 -2.01
N ALA A 116 -22.57 -10.77 -2.83
CA ALA A 116 -21.76 -9.97 -3.73
C ALA A 116 -21.40 -8.63 -3.07
N GLY A 117 -20.13 -8.23 -3.15
CA GLY A 117 -19.62 -6.94 -2.68
C GLY A 117 -18.65 -6.33 -3.69
N CYS A 118 -18.14 -5.14 -3.39
CA CYS A 118 -17.24 -4.37 -4.25
C CYS A 118 -15.76 -4.69 -3.96
N GLY A 119 -15.46 -5.98 -3.79
CA GLY A 119 -14.12 -6.49 -3.48
C GLY A 119 -14.05 -7.18 -2.12
N ALA A 120 -12.96 -7.92 -1.90
CA ALA A 120 -12.78 -8.70 -0.68
C ALA A 120 -12.63 -7.82 0.56
N ASP A 121 -11.97 -6.65 0.46
CA ASP A 121 -11.77 -5.74 1.59
C ASP A 121 -13.11 -5.26 2.19
N GLU A 122 -14.10 -4.91 1.35
CA GLU A 122 -15.44 -4.55 1.83
C GLU A 122 -16.10 -5.73 2.55
N LEU A 123 -16.01 -6.94 1.99
CA LEU A 123 -16.63 -8.12 2.57
C LEU A 123 -15.97 -8.51 3.91
N ILE A 124 -14.66 -8.33 4.06
CA ILE A 124 -13.92 -8.54 5.30
C ILE A 124 -14.41 -7.56 6.39
N ASP A 125 -14.47 -6.26 6.08
CA ASP A 125 -14.99 -5.25 7.01
C ASP A 125 -16.46 -5.53 7.39
N LEU A 126 -17.31 -5.90 6.41
CA LEU A 126 -18.71 -6.26 6.68
C LEU A 126 -18.83 -7.46 7.62
N ILE A 127 -18.02 -8.51 7.45
CA ILE A 127 -18.00 -9.65 8.36
C ILE A 127 -17.63 -9.19 9.77
N MET A 128 -16.59 -8.37 9.91
CA MET A 128 -16.18 -7.83 11.21
C MET A 128 -17.30 -7.02 11.88
N ARG A 129 -17.94 -6.10 11.15
CA ARG A 129 -19.08 -5.30 11.66
C ARG A 129 -20.27 -6.14 12.11
N CYS A 130 -20.49 -7.29 11.47
CA CYS A 130 -21.59 -8.18 11.81
C CYS A 130 -21.31 -9.01 13.08
N VAL A 131 -20.04 -9.26 13.41
CA VAL A 131 -19.68 -10.21 14.48
C VAL A 131 -18.99 -9.55 15.68
N LEU A 132 -18.36 -8.39 15.51
CA LEU A 132 -17.56 -7.71 16.54
C LEU A 132 -18.31 -6.52 17.14
N ASP A 133 -18.18 -6.40 18.46
CA ASP A 133 -18.40 -5.20 19.25
C ASP A 133 -17.03 -4.59 19.61
N PRO A 134 -16.96 -3.32 20.03
CA PRO A 134 -15.73 -2.74 20.57
C PRO A 134 -15.14 -3.61 21.70
N ASP A 135 -13.81 -3.70 21.75
CA ASP A 135 -13.01 -4.52 22.66
C ASP A 135 -13.07 -6.05 22.44
N ASP A 136 -13.89 -6.55 21.48
CA ASP A 136 -13.78 -7.94 21.06
C ASP A 136 -12.44 -8.24 20.39
N LYS A 137 -12.08 -9.52 20.34
CA LYS A 137 -10.80 -9.98 19.80
C LYS A 137 -10.96 -10.71 18.47
N ILE A 138 -9.99 -10.49 17.60
CA ILE A 138 -9.73 -11.32 16.43
C ILE A 138 -8.35 -11.98 16.54
N VAL A 139 -8.16 -13.12 15.88
CA VAL A 139 -6.84 -13.72 15.68
C VAL A 139 -6.35 -13.47 14.26
N ASP A 140 -5.10 -13.00 14.16
CA ASP A 140 -4.39 -12.76 12.91
C ASP A 140 -3.03 -13.48 12.89
N CYS A 141 -2.59 -13.92 11.71
CA CYS A 141 -1.42 -14.82 11.55
C CYS A 141 -0.30 -14.21 10.68
N PRO A 142 0.46 -13.21 11.18
CA PRO A 142 1.49 -12.54 10.39
C PRO A 142 2.71 -13.43 10.10
N PRO A 143 3.44 -13.23 8.98
CA PRO A 143 3.13 -12.27 7.91
C PRO A 143 1.95 -12.76 7.05
N THR A 144 0.93 -11.91 6.96
CA THR A 144 -0.31 -12.15 6.20
C THR A 144 -0.83 -10.81 5.66
N PHE A 145 -2.02 -10.79 5.09
CA PHE A 145 -2.68 -9.61 4.57
C PHE A 145 -2.97 -8.58 5.66
N THR A 146 -2.38 -7.39 5.55
CA THR A 146 -2.42 -6.34 6.60
C THR A 146 -3.82 -5.78 6.86
N MET A 147 -4.77 -5.94 5.93
CA MET A 147 -6.12 -5.40 6.10
C MET A 147 -6.85 -5.97 7.31
N TYR A 148 -6.57 -7.21 7.74
CA TYR A 148 -7.22 -7.77 8.93
C TYR A 148 -6.96 -6.94 10.19
N GLU A 149 -5.70 -6.57 10.44
CA GLU A 149 -5.34 -5.72 11.59
C GLU A 149 -5.92 -4.30 11.43
N PHE A 150 -5.91 -3.76 10.21
CA PHE A 150 -6.45 -2.44 9.93
C PHE A 150 -7.97 -2.37 10.17
N ASP A 151 -8.74 -3.29 9.60
CA ASP A 151 -10.19 -3.34 9.73
C ASP A 151 -10.62 -3.67 11.16
N ALA A 152 -9.86 -4.51 11.87
CA ALA A 152 -10.07 -4.74 13.30
C ALA A 152 -9.98 -3.44 14.10
N ALA A 153 -8.96 -2.61 13.84
CA ALA A 153 -8.82 -1.31 14.49
C ALA A 153 -9.96 -0.34 14.14
N VAL A 154 -10.43 -0.34 12.88
CA VAL A 154 -11.59 0.47 12.44
C VAL A 154 -12.86 0.07 13.21
N ASN A 155 -13.01 -1.22 13.51
CA ASN A 155 -14.15 -1.76 14.27
C ASN A 155 -13.96 -1.70 15.80
N GLY A 156 -12.85 -1.12 16.30
CA GLY A 156 -12.56 -1.05 17.73
C GLY A 156 -12.22 -2.39 18.37
N ALA A 157 -11.86 -3.39 17.56
CA ALA A 157 -11.46 -4.72 18.01
C ALA A 157 -9.96 -4.79 18.33
N LEU A 158 -9.62 -5.72 19.21
CA LEU A 158 -8.25 -6.05 19.58
C LEU A 158 -7.72 -7.19 18.72
N VAL A 159 -6.44 -7.13 18.36
CA VAL A 159 -5.79 -8.15 17.52
C VAL A 159 -4.85 -9.01 18.34
N VAL A 160 -5.14 -10.31 18.39
CA VAL A 160 -4.23 -11.31 18.95
C VAL A 160 -3.42 -11.92 17.82
N LYS A 161 -2.11 -11.68 17.82
CA LYS A 161 -1.22 -12.14 16.75
C LYS A 161 -0.62 -13.50 17.08
N VAL A 162 -0.79 -14.46 16.17
CA VAL A 162 -0.10 -15.76 16.20
C VAL A 162 0.79 -15.85 14.98
N PRO A 163 2.08 -15.46 15.08
CA PRO A 163 2.96 -15.46 13.92
C PRO A 163 3.07 -16.85 13.28
N ARG A 164 3.09 -16.88 11.95
CA ARG A 164 3.39 -18.09 11.17
C ARG A 164 4.78 -18.61 11.53
N LYS A 165 4.98 -19.91 11.32
CA LYS A 165 6.28 -20.59 11.50
C LYS A 165 7.32 -20.01 10.52
N SER A 166 8.59 -20.30 10.76
CA SER A 166 9.70 -19.80 9.92
C SER A 166 9.62 -20.26 8.45
N ASP A 167 8.85 -21.30 8.15
CA ASP A 167 8.55 -21.78 6.81
C ASP A 167 7.23 -21.22 6.24
N PHE A 168 6.65 -20.21 6.89
CA PHE A 168 5.37 -19.56 6.58
C PHE A 168 4.11 -20.43 6.78
N SER A 169 4.24 -21.65 7.29
CA SER A 169 3.08 -22.47 7.66
C SER A 169 2.38 -21.90 8.90
N LEU A 170 1.08 -22.23 9.06
CA LEU A 170 0.32 -21.89 10.26
C LEU A 170 0.79 -22.72 11.45
N ASP A 171 0.84 -22.09 12.63
CA ASP A 171 1.05 -22.78 13.90
C ASP A 171 -0.29 -23.18 14.51
N VAL A 172 -0.88 -24.26 14.01
CA VAL A 172 -2.25 -24.68 14.36
C VAL A 172 -2.38 -24.96 15.86
N GLU A 173 -1.36 -25.57 16.46
CA GLU A 173 -1.34 -25.87 17.88
C GLU A 173 -1.44 -24.58 18.72
N VAL A 174 -0.62 -23.57 18.41
CA VAL A 174 -0.65 -22.28 19.10
C VAL A 174 -1.94 -21.52 18.82
N ILE A 175 -2.48 -21.58 17.60
CA ILE A 175 -3.77 -20.96 17.26
C ILE A 175 -4.88 -21.52 18.16
N VAL A 176 -4.95 -22.85 18.32
CA VAL A 176 -5.97 -23.49 19.17
C VAL A 176 -5.82 -23.04 20.63
N GLU A 177 -4.61 -23.06 21.18
CA GLU A 177 -4.34 -22.60 22.55
C GLU A 177 -4.77 -21.13 22.76
N VAL A 178 -4.46 -20.26 21.80
CA VAL A 178 -4.84 -18.85 21.84
C VAL A 178 -6.34 -18.68 21.75
N VAL A 179 -7.03 -19.45 20.91
CA VAL A 179 -8.50 -19.37 20.79
C VAL A 179 -9.18 -19.80 22.10
N GLU A 180 -8.69 -20.85 22.75
CA GLU A 180 -9.21 -21.30 24.05
C GLU A 180 -9.01 -20.27 25.16
N GLN A 181 -7.85 -19.60 25.18
CA GLN A 181 -7.49 -18.62 26.20
C GLN A 181 -8.16 -17.25 25.98
N GLU A 182 -8.07 -16.73 24.77
CA GLU A 182 -8.47 -15.36 24.44
C GLU A 182 -9.93 -15.25 24.01
N LYS A 183 -10.54 -16.36 23.58
CA LYS A 183 -11.93 -16.46 23.10
C LYS A 183 -12.27 -15.41 22.04
N PRO A 184 -11.48 -15.31 20.95
CA PRO A 184 -11.76 -14.38 19.87
C PRO A 184 -13.10 -14.72 19.20
N LYS A 185 -13.79 -13.71 18.66
CA LYS A 185 -15.01 -13.90 17.88
C LYS A 185 -14.72 -14.25 16.41
N CYS A 186 -13.53 -13.92 15.90
CA CYS A 186 -13.13 -14.18 14.52
C CYS A 186 -11.65 -14.58 14.41
N ILE A 187 -11.31 -15.37 13.40
CA ILE A 187 -9.95 -15.79 13.06
C ILE A 187 -9.79 -15.64 11.54
N PHE A 188 -8.72 -14.98 11.08
CA PHE A 188 -8.42 -14.86 9.66
C PHE A 188 -7.27 -15.79 9.25
N LEU A 189 -7.58 -16.72 8.34
CA LEU A 189 -6.62 -17.68 7.80
C LEU A 189 -6.60 -17.57 6.27
N THR A 190 -5.53 -17.02 5.72
CA THR A 190 -5.37 -16.82 4.27
C THR A 190 -4.70 -18.02 3.61
N SER A 191 -5.30 -18.53 2.54
CA SER A 191 -4.70 -19.58 1.69
C SER A 191 -5.16 -19.43 0.22
N PRO A 192 -4.24 -19.31 -0.75
CA PRO A 192 -2.81 -19.06 -0.57
C PRO A 192 -2.55 -17.74 0.16
N ASN A 193 -1.51 -17.70 0.99
CA ASN A 193 -1.18 -16.57 1.84
C ASN A 193 -0.48 -15.46 1.07
N ASN A 194 -0.80 -14.22 1.42
CA ASN A 194 -0.10 -13.01 0.99
C ASN A 194 0.79 -12.57 2.15
N PRO A 195 2.13 -12.47 2.04
CA PRO A 195 2.88 -12.19 0.82
C PRO A 195 3.69 -13.35 0.22
N ASP A 196 3.73 -14.52 0.85
CA ASP A 196 4.62 -15.62 0.47
C ASP A 196 4.08 -16.50 -0.67
N GLY A 197 2.77 -16.44 -0.93
CA GLY A 197 2.10 -17.12 -2.04
C GLY A 197 1.81 -18.61 -1.80
N ARG A 198 1.85 -19.10 -0.55
CA ARG A 198 1.63 -20.50 -0.20
C ARG A 198 0.24 -20.81 0.33
#